data_AF-A0A2P4Q276-F1
#
_entry.id   AF-A0A2P4Q276-F1
#
_cell.length_a   1.000
_cell.length_b   1.000
_cell.length_c   1.000
_cell.angle_alpha   90.00
_cell.angle_beta   90.00
_cell.angle_gamma   90.00
#
_symmetry.space_group_name_H-M   'P 1'
#
loop_
_entity.id
_entity.type
_entity.pdbx_description
1 polymer ?
#
loop_
_entity_poly.entity_id
_entity_poly.type
_entity_poly.pdbx_seq_one_letter_code
_entity_poly.pdbx_strand_id
1 'polypeptide(L)'
;MYEVISGLRPYHNISHNENLAIRICQGLRPRFNIKVPQLIVQLIKGCLDSDPLKRPKAKEIEDILYNWYRGNGLLQTQIKEADNINNNSPNITIPSTSLGLLTYESRLLDFNNLPEPKNSDDYYEQNDNIISKEFLESLEYCRIDIP
;
A
#
# COMPACT_ATOMS: atom_id res chain seq x y z
N MET A 1 2.63 -6.76 4.20
CA MET A 1 1.60 -5.95 4.89
C MET A 1 0.46 -5.58 3.95
N TYR A 2 0.70 -4.88 2.83
CA TYR A 2 -0.34 -4.52 1.86
C TYR A 2 -1.21 -5.72 1.45
N GLU A 3 -0.60 -6.76 0.90
CA GLU A 3 -1.31 -7.95 0.41
C GLU A 3 -2.13 -8.66 1.49
N VAL A 4 -1.64 -8.71 2.73
CA VAL A 4 -2.37 -9.30 3.86
C VAL A 4 -3.64 -8.52 4.18
N ILE A 5 -3.61 -7.20 4.02
CA ILE A 5 -4.71 -6.29 4.35
C ILE A 5 -5.70 -6.17 3.18
N SER A 6 -5.19 -6.05 1.95
CA SER A 6 -6.02 -5.84 0.75
C SER A 6 -6.50 -7.15 0.11
N GLY A 7 -5.85 -8.28 0.42
CA GLY A 7 -6.03 -9.54 -0.30
C GLY A 7 -5.45 -9.54 -1.72
N LEU A 8 -4.75 -8.47 -2.12
CA LEU A 8 -4.29 -8.25 -3.49
C LEU A 8 -2.79 -7.97 -3.53
N ARG A 9 -2.14 -8.47 -4.58
CA ARG A 9 -0.77 -8.07 -4.89
C ARG A 9 -0.70 -6.55 -5.09
N PRO A 10 0.33 -5.86 -4.59
CA PRO A 10 0.58 -4.47 -4.96
C PRO A 10 0.61 -4.35 -6.48
N TYR A 11 -0.13 -3.39 -7.03
CA TYR A 11 -0.21 -3.13 -8.47
C TYR A 11 -0.74 -4.30 -9.31
N HIS A 12 -1.60 -5.16 -8.74
CA HIS A 12 -2.17 -6.33 -9.44
C HIS A 12 -2.87 -6.02 -10.79
N ASN A 13 -3.29 -4.78 -11.00
CA ASN A 13 -3.96 -4.29 -12.20
C ASN A 13 -3.03 -3.52 -13.15
N ILE A 14 -1.72 -3.47 -12.88
CA ILE A 14 -0.73 -2.75 -13.68
C ILE A 14 0.35 -3.75 -14.14
N SER A 15 0.79 -3.64 -15.39
CA SER A 15 1.89 -4.46 -15.88
C SER A 15 3.19 -4.19 -15.10
N HIS A 16 3.84 -5.25 -14.61
CA HIS A 16 5.11 -5.16 -13.90
C HIS A 16 6.26 -4.96 -14.89
N ASN A 17 6.38 -3.76 -15.45
CA ASN A 17 7.41 -3.38 -16.42
C ASN A 17 8.25 -2.20 -15.93
N GLU A 18 9.18 -1.72 -16.77
CA GLU A 18 10.08 -0.61 -16.46
C GLU A 18 9.32 0.66 -16.09
N ASN A 19 8.20 0.95 -16.76
CA ASN A 19 7.38 2.12 -16.45
C ASN A 19 6.87 2.08 -15.00
N LEU A 20 6.38 0.92 -14.53
CA LEU A 20 5.98 0.77 -13.13
C LEU A 20 7.18 0.99 -12.18
N ALA A 21 8.37 0.46 -12.52
CA ALA A 21 9.57 0.67 -11.72
C ALA A 21 9.96 2.16 -11.61
N ILE A 22 9.93 2.90 -12.72
CA ILE A 22 10.15 4.35 -12.75
C ILE A 22 9.15 5.08 -11.87
N ARG A 23 7.85 4.75 -11.97
CA ARG A 23 6.81 5.36 -11.14
C ARG A 23 7.02 5.09 -9.65
N ILE A 24 7.45 3.89 -9.27
CA ILE A 24 7.81 3.56 -7.88
C ILE A 24 8.99 4.40 -7.41
N CYS A 25 10.06 4.51 -8.20
CA CYS A 25 11.18 5.40 -7.88
C CYS A 25 10.72 6.86 -7.74
N GLN A 26 9.74 7.29 -8.53
CA GLN A 26 9.19 8.65 -8.45
C GLN A 26 8.18 8.87 -7.32
N GLY A 27 7.95 7.88 -6.45
CA GLY A 27 7.12 8.04 -5.25
C GLY A 27 5.78 7.30 -5.29
N LEU A 28 5.46 6.57 -6.35
CA LEU A 28 4.27 5.72 -6.36
C LEU A 28 4.39 4.66 -5.25
N ARG A 29 3.36 4.57 -4.41
CA ARG A 29 3.23 3.59 -3.33
C ARG A 29 1.86 2.93 -3.36
N PRO A 30 1.72 1.68 -2.85
CA PRO A 30 0.42 1.02 -2.78
C PRO A 30 -0.55 1.81 -1.89
N ARG A 31 -1.81 1.90 -2.35
CA ARG A 31 -2.91 2.58 -1.64
C ARG A 31 -4.03 1.60 -1.33
N PHE A 32 -4.67 1.80 -0.19
CA PHE A 32 -5.82 1.01 0.23
C PHE A 32 -7.12 1.66 -0.26
N ASN A 33 -8.07 0.84 -0.66
CA ASN A 33 -9.45 1.23 -0.96
C ASN A 33 -10.39 1.01 0.25
N ILE A 34 -9.81 0.70 1.41
CA ILE A 34 -10.49 0.48 2.69
C ILE A 34 -9.83 1.34 3.76
N LYS A 35 -10.56 1.65 4.83
CA LYS A 35 -9.96 2.24 6.02
C LYS A 35 -9.06 1.19 6.67
N VAL A 36 -7.80 1.56 6.88
CA VAL A 36 -6.80 0.76 7.61
C VAL A 36 -6.45 1.51 8.89
N PRO A 37 -6.25 0.81 10.03
CA PRO A 37 -5.78 1.42 11.27
C PRO A 37 -4.54 2.30 11.05
N GLN A 38 -4.56 3.50 11.62
CA GLN A 38 -3.51 4.49 11.41
C GLN A 38 -2.12 3.98 11.85
N LEU A 39 -2.05 3.21 12.92
CA LEU A 39 -0.79 2.60 13.38
C LEU A 39 -0.20 1.63 12.34
N ILE A 40 -1.05 0.91 11.62
CA ILE A 40 -0.62 0.00 10.54
C ILE A 40 -0.16 0.83 9.33
N VAL A 41 -0.88 1.89 8.97
CA VAL A 41 -0.51 2.81 7.89
C VAL A 41 0.87 3.42 8.16
N GLN A 42 1.12 3.89 9.38
CA GLN A 42 2.42 4.47 9.77
C GLN A 42 3.56 3.46 9.63
N LEU A 43 3.36 2.20 10.05
CA LEU A 43 4.36 1.15 9.89
C LEU A 43 4.63 0.87 8.39
N ILE A 44 3.60 0.82 7.55
CA ILE A 44 3.76 0.63 6.09
C ILE A 44 4.53 1.80 5.48
N LYS A 45 4.18 3.05 5.83
CA LYS A 45 4.85 4.26 5.35
C LYS A 45 6.34 4.26 5.72
N GLY A 46 6.70 3.85 6.94
CA GLY A 46 8.09 3.71 7.37
C GLY A 46 8.85 2.62 6.59
N CYS A 47 8.23 1.45 6.39
CA CYS A 47 8.83 0.37 5.62
C CYS A 47 9.06 0.72 4.13
N LEU A 48 8.27 1.64 3.58
CA LEU A 48 8.29 2.02 2.16
C LEU A 48 9.01 3.35 1.90
N ASP A 49 9.70 3.92 2.89
CA ASP A 49 10.45 5.16 2.73
C ASP A 49 11.54 5.00 1.64
N SER A 50 11.67 6.01 0.77
CA SER A 50 12.71 6.04 -0.25
C SER A 50 14.11 6.10 0.36
N ASP A 51 14.27 6.75 1.52
CA ASP A 51 15.52 6.79 2.27
C ASP A 51 15.69 5.49 3.07
N PRO A 52 16.67 4.64 2.75
CA PRO A 52 16.89 3.38 3.47
C PRO A 52 17.19 3.57 4.97
N LEU A 53 17.73 4.72 5.37
CA LEU A 53 18.07 5.00 6.77
C LEU A 53 16.83 5.30 7.62
N LYS A 54 15.72 5.70 6.98
CA LYS A 54 14.43 5.94 7.66
C LYS A 54 13.58 4.69 7.79
N ARG A 55 13.96 3.59 7.13
CA ARG A 55 13.23 2.32 7.23
C ARG A 55 13.45 1.68 8.60
N PRO A 56 12.41 1.16 9.25
CA PRO A 56 12.58 0.43 10.49
C PRO A 56 13.38 -0.86 10.23
N LYS A 57 14.24 -1.20 11.18
CA LYS A 57 14.95 -2.48 11.19
C LYS A 57 13.97 -3.62 11.42
N ALA A 58 14.30 -4.80 10.93
CA ALA A 58 13.49 -5.99 11.15
C ALA A 58 13.17 -6.25 12.64
N LYS A 59 14.12 -5.96 13.54
CA LYS A 59 13.92 -6.09 14.99
C LYS A 59 12.88 -5.10 15.54
N GLU A 60 12.89 -3.86 15.06
CA GLU A 60 11.91 -2.85 15.46
C GLU A 60 10.50 -3.23 14.97
N ILE A 61 10.39 -3.76 13.75
CA ILE A 61 9.13 -4.28 13.21
C ILE A 61 8.62 -5.44 14.07
N GLU A 62 9.48 -6.40 14.41
CA GLU A 62 9.14 -7.52 15.29
C GLU A 62 8.58 -7.04 16.64
N ASP A 63 9.27 -6.09 17.28
CA ASP A 63 8.87 -5.57 18.58
C ASP A 63 7.52 -4.82 18.49
N ILE A 64 7.28 -4.06 17.42
CA ILE A 64 5.98 -3.41 17.16
C ILE A 64 4.86 -4.46 17.02
N LEU A 65 5.07 -5.47 16.18
CA LEU A 65 4.09 -6.53 15.96
C LEU A 65 3.82 -7.35 17.23
N TYR A 66 4.85 -7.64 18.01
CA TYR A 66 4.73 -8.34 19.28
C TYR A 66 3.91 -7.55 20.30
N ASN A 67 4.15 -6.24 20.40
CA ASN A 67 3.36 -5.35 21.25
C ASN A 67 1.89 -5.29 20.84
N TRP A 68 1.60 -5.29 19.54
CA TRP A 68 0.24 -5.37 19.03
C TRP A 68 -0.43 -6.69 19.39
N TYR A 69 0.28 -7.81 19.21
CA TYR A 69 -0.19 -9.14 19.56
C TYR A 69 -0.50 -9.29 21.06
N ARG A 70 0.34 -8.72 21.93
CA ARG A 70 0.17 -8.76 23.40
C ARG A 70 -1.01 -7.93 23.92
N GLY A 71 -1.64 -7.13 23.07
CA GLY A 71 -2.79 -6.30 23.40
C GLY A 71 -2.44 -4.83 23.42
N ASN A 72 -2.50 -4.21 22.24
CA ASN A 72 -2.43 -2.75 22.11
C ASN A 72 -3.85 -2.17 22.02
N GLY A 73 -4.34 -1.56 23.10
CA GLY A 73 -5.70 -1.02 23.17
C GLY A 73 -5.99 0.08 22.14
N LEU A 74 -4.98 0.88 21.78
CA LEU A 74 -5.10 1.90 20.75
C LEU A 74 -5.31 1.26 19.37
N LEU A 75 -4.51 0.25 19.01
CA LEU A 75 -4.69 -0.49 17.76
C LEU A 75 -6.06 -1.17 17.70
N GLN A 76 -6.50 -1.82 18.79
CA GLN A 76 -7.81 -2.46 18.84
C GLN A 76 -8.95 -1.46 18.63
N THR A 77 -8.81 -0.25 19.17
CA THR A 77 -9.78 0.84 18.96
C THR A 77 -9.82 1.26 17.50
N GLN A 78 -8.65 1.45 16.87
CA GLN A 78 -8.56 1.82 15.45
C GLN A 78 -9.07 0.71 14.52
N ILE A 79 -8.87 -0.56 14.88
CA ILE A 79 -9.44 -1.71 14.13
C ILE A 79 -10.97 -1.63 14.15
N LYS A 80 -11.59 -1.47 15.33
CA LYS A 80 -13.05 -1.37 15.45
C LYS A 80 -13.62 -0.19 14.66
N GLU A 81 -12.94 0.94 14.70
CA GLU A 81 -13.34 2.13 13.93
C GLU A 81 -13.25 1.87 12.41
N ALA A 82 -12.13 1.32 11.95
CA ALA A 82 -11.93 0.97 10.55
C ALA A 82 -12.97 -0.05 10.06
N ASP A 83 -13.24 -1.09 10.85
CA ASP A 83 -14.25 -2.10 10.53
C ASP A 83 -15.66 -1.50 10.45
N ASN A 84 -16.02 -0.61 11.38
CA ASN A 84 -17.31 0.06 11.34
C ASN A 84 -17.47 0.93 10.07
N ILE A 85 -16.43 1.66 9.67
CA ILE A 85 -16.45 2.45 8.44
C ILE A 85 -16.55 1.53 7.22
N ASN A 86 -15.74 0.48 7.18
CA ASN A 86 -15.66 -0.42 6.03
C ASN A 86 -16.96 -1.19 5.81
N ASN A 87 -17.62 -1.64 6.88
CA ASN A 87 -18.88 -2.39 6.81
C ASN A 87 -20.08 -1.52 6.40
N ASN A 88 -20.06 -0.23 6.69
CA ASN A 88 -21.16 0.70 6.36
C ASN A 88 -21.01 1.35 4.97
N SER A 89 -19.92 1.08 4.25
CA SER A 89 -19.67 1.65 2.92
C SER A 89 -20.14 0.69 1.81
N PRO A 90 -21.16 1.05 1.01
CA PRO A 90 -21.73 0.17 -0.01
C PRO A 90 -20.78 -0.14 -1.19
N ASN A 91 -19.63 0.55 -1.29
CA ASN A 91 -18.69 0.42 -2.39
C ASN A 91 -17.41 -0.38 -2.05
N ILE A 92 -17.25 -0.85 -0.80
CA ILE A 92 -16.07 -1.62 -0.40
C ILE A 92 -16.32 -3.09 -0.70
N THR A 93 -15.98 -3.48 -1.93
CA THR A 93 -15.81 -4.89 -2.25
C THR A 93 -14.34 -5.22 -1.98
N ILE A 94 -14.05 -5.86 -0.84
CA ILE A 94 -12.80 -6.62 -0.74
C ILE A 94 -12.94 -7.70 -1.79
N PRO A 95 -12.09 -7.74 -2.84
CA PRO A 95 -12.21 -8.77 -3.84
C PRO A 95 -12.11 -10.12 -3.13
N SER A 96 -13.21 -10.88 -3.12
CA SER A 96 -13.17 -12.29 -2.76
C SER A 96 -12.53 -13.03 -3.93
N THR A 97 -11.28 -12.71 -4.23
CA THR A 97 -10.47 -13.57 -5.06
C THR A 97 -10.17 -14.76 -4.17
N SER A 98 -10.89 -15.86 -4.40
CA SER A 98 -10.38 -17.20 -4.09
C SER A 98 -8.90 -17.15 -4.39
N LEU A 99 -8.05 -17.34 -3.36
CA LEU A 99 -6.60 -17.31 -3.46
C LEU A 99 -6.20 -17.95 -4.78
N GLY A 100 -5.98 -17.11 -5.79
CA GLY A 100 -5.36 -17.55 -7.01
C GLY A 100 -3.99 -17.89 -6.51
N LEU A 101 -3.72 -19.18 -6.34
CA LEU A 101 -2.37 -19.73 -6.36
C LEU A 101 -1.79 -19.41 -7.75
N LEU A 102 -1.64 -18.13 -8.07
CA LEU A 102 -0.66 -17.67 -9.00
C LEU A 102 0.64 -17.96 -8.27
N THR A 103 1.34 -19.00 -8.71
CA THR A 103 2.72 -19.29 -8.32
C THR A 103 3.47 -17.97 -8.19
N TYR A 104 4.04 -17.71 -7.00
CA TYR A 104 4.98 -16.61 -6.86
C TYR A 104 6.22 -17.01 -7.64
N GLU A 105 6.24 -16.68 -8.93
CA GLU A 105 7.40 -16.88 -9.77
C GLU A 105 8.33 -15.71 -9.54
N SER A 106 9.48 -16.00 -8.96
CA SER A 106 10.57 -15.03 -8.91
C SER A 106 10.94 -14.67 -10.36
N ARG A 107 11.00 -13.37 -10.63
CA ARG A 107 11.44 -12.85 -11.92
C ARG A 107 12.46 -11.75 -11.67
N LEU A 108 13.63 -11.87 -12.29
CA LEU A 108 14.62 -10.81 -12.27
C LEU A 108 14.08 -9.60 -13.04
N LEU A 109 14.08 -8.43 -12.40
CA LEU A 109 13.78 -7.15 -13.03
C LEU A 109 15.11 -6.45 -13.28
N ASP A 110 15.58 -6.49 -14.52
CA ASP A 110 16.83 -5.85 -14.95
C ASP A 110 16.51 -4.56 -15.70
N PHE A 111 16.05 -3.55 -14.95
CA PHE A 111 15.80 -2.21 -15.48
C PHE A 111 17.01 -1.33 -15.23
N ASN A 112 17.66 -0.91 -16.32
CA ASN A 112 18.80 -0.01 -16.26
C ASN A 112 18.31 1.45 -16.23
N ASN A 113 19.08 2.35 -15.59
CA ASN A 113 18.80 3.80 -15.57
C ASN A 113 17.52 4.24 -14.84
N LEU A 114 17.13 3.55 -13.78
CA LEU A 114 16.03 4.03 -12.92
C LEU A 114 16.41 5.36 -12.23
N PRO A 115 15.45 6.29 -12.06
CA PRO A 115 15.71 7.54 -11.35
C PRO A 115 15.95 7.30 -9.86
N GLU A 116 16.56 8.27 -9.19
CA GLU A 116 16.76 8.22 -7.75
C GLU A 116 15.40 8.10 -7.02
N PRO A 117 15.25 7.15 -6.08
CA PRO A 117 14.02 6.98 -5.34
C PRO A 117 13.69 8.21 -4.50
N LYS A 118 12.44 8.68 -4.61
CA LYS A 118 11.86 9.72 -3.76
C LYS A 118 10.55 9.28 -3.13
N ASN A 119 10.17 9.95 -2.06
CA ASN A 119 8.85 9.86 -1.47
C ASN A 119 7.89 10.77 -2.25
N SER A 120 6.61 10.38 -2.33
CA SER A 120 5.57 11.28 -2.86
C SER A 120 5.09 12.21 -1.77
N ASP A 121 4.95 13.50 -2.06
CA ASP A 121 4.51 14.51 -1.10
C ASP A 121 3.10 14.18 -0.57
N ASP A 122 2.20 13.75 -1.45
CA ASP A 122 0.80 13.45 -1.12
C ASP A 122 0.61 12.18 -0.27
N TYR A 123 1.54 11.22 -0.37
CA TYR A 123 1.43 9.93 0.30
C TYR A 123 1.60 10.06 1.82
N TYR A 124 2.33 11.06 2.29
CA TYR A 124 2.58 11.29 3.71
C TYR A 124 1.64 12.32 4.32
N GLU A 125 1.06 13.23 3.53
CA GLU A 125 0.10 14.24 3.99
C GLU A 125 -1.30 13.67 4.28
N GLN A 126 -1.75 12.67 3.51
CA GLN A 126 -3.03 12.01 3.79
C GLN A 126 -2.87 10.93 4.86
N ASN A 127 -3.42 11.22 6.04
CA ASN A 127 -3.61 10.24 7.13
C ASN A 127 -4.86 9.37 6.93
N ASP A 128 -5.67 9.66 5.93
CA ASP A 128 -6.85 8.88 5.60
C ASP A 128 -6.62 8.03 4.36
N ASN A 129 -6.90 6.73 4.46
CA ASN A 129 -6.90 5.79 3.32
C ASN A 129 -8.07 6.03 2.34
N ILE A 130 -8.49 7.27 2.16
CA ILE A 130 -9.45 7.61 1.12
C ILE A 130 -8.62 8.21 0.02
N ILE A 131 -8.44 7.38 -1.02
CA ILE A 131 -7.84 7.72 -2.30
C ILE A 131 -8.02 9.20 -2.59
N SER A 132 -6.92 9.98 -2.64
CA SER A 132 -7.00 11.38 -3.07
C SER A 132 -7.78 11.45 -4.37
N LYS A 133 -8.73 12.38 -4.47
CA LYS A 133 -9.49 12.61 -5.72
C LYS A 133 -8.55 12.76 -6.92
N GLU A 134 -7.39 13.38 -6.69
CA GLU A 134 -6.28 13.53 -7.63
C GLU A 134 -5.71 12.19 -8.13
N PHE A 135 -5.64 11.15 -7.29
CA PHE A 135 -5.19 9.82 -7.73
C PHE A 135 -6.26 9.10 -8.56
N LEU A 136 -7.55 9.28 -8.25
CA LEU A 136 -8.62 8.79 -9.12
C LEU A 136 -8.56 9.46 -10.50
N GLU A 137 -8.38 10.78 -10.52
CA GLU A 137 -8.21 11.56 -11.76
C GLU A 137 -6.96 11.11 -12.55
N SER A 138 -5.85 10.79 -11.88
CA SER A 138 -4.65 10.24 -12.52
C SER A 138 -4.85 8.86 -13.16
N LEU A 139 -5.72 8.02 -12.58
CA LEU A 139 -6.04 6.70 -13.12
C LEU A 139 -7.04 6.78 -14.29
N GLU A 140 -7.88 7.80 -14.29
CA GLU A 140 -8.85 8.08 -15.36
C GLU A 140 -8.16 8.64 -16.61
N TYR A 141 -7.14 9.48 -16.43
CA TYR A 141 -6.24 9.90 -17.51
C TYR A 141 -5.57 8.71 -18.21
N CYS A 142 -5.15 7.67 -17.46
CA CYS A 142 -4.57 6.45 -18.03
C CYS A 142 -5.54 5.57 -18.83
N ARG A 143 -6.86 5.83 -18.82
CA ARG A 143 -7.83 5.06 -19.64
C ARG A 143 -8.08 5.66 -21.03
N ILE A 144 -7.61 6.88 -21.29
CA ILE A 144 -7.94 7.62 -22.51
C ILE A 144 -6.90 7.41 -23.63
N ASP A 145 -5.71 6.89 -23.31
CA ASP A 145 -4.65 6.64 -24.30
C ASP A 145 -4.60 5.16 -24.73
N ILE A 146 -5.58 4.75 -25.55
CA ILE A 146 -5.47 3.58 -26.43
C ILE A 146 -5.92 4.02 -27.83
N PRO A 147 -5.04 4.01 -28.87
CA PRO A 147 -5.44 4.22 -30.26
C PRO A 147 -6.41 3.17 -30.78
#